data_AF-A0A8X7BXF1-F1
#
_entry.id   AF-A0A8X7BXF1-F1
#
_cell.length_a   1.000
_cell.length_b   1.000
_cell.length_c   1.000
_cell.angle_alpha   90.00
_cell.angle_beta   90.00
_cell.angle_gamma   90.00
#
_symmetry.space_group_name_H-M   'P 1'
#
loop_
_entity.id
_entity.type
_entity.pdbx_description
1 polymer ?
#
loop_
_entity_poly.entity_id
_entity_poly.type
_entity_poly.pdbx_seq_one_letter_code
_entity_poly.pdbx_strand_id
1 'polypeptide(L)'
;MCLADGQQSTSFVQKATVLITIGGRTFLIDLIFLPHAKGNRTLLGVDLLRTSGIVLDMRNNFWCFGDKPSFSTPFSKDAPLIVVLVPQIRFPVRFHYKEPC
;
A
#
# COMPACT_ATOMS: atom_id res chain seq x y z
N MET A 1 0.07 -23.44 -1.63
CA MET A 1 -0.07 -22.06 -2.15
C MET A 1 -1.56 -21.77 -2.22
N CYS A 2 -2.10 -20.85 -1.42
CA CYS A 2 -3.53 -20.56 -1.38
C CYS A 2 -3.78 -19.32 -2.25
N LEU A 3 -4.48 -19.50 -3.38
CA LEU A 3 -4.93 -18.37 -4.21
C LEU A 3 -6.17 -17.73 -3.58
N ALA A 4 -6.40 -16.45 -3.89
CA ALA A 4 -7.67 -15.81 -3.53
C ALA A 4 -8.82 -16.61 -4.15
N ASP A 5 -9.77 -17.05 -3.33
CA ASP A 5 -10.92 -17.88 -3.74
C ASP A 5 -12.16 -17.05 -4.09
N GLY A 6 -12.02 -15.72 -4.08
CA GLY A 6 -13.11 -14.79 -4.37
C GLY A 6 -14.12 -14.65 -3.22
N GLN A 7 -13.86 -15.25 -2.05
CA GLN A 7 -14.74 -15.05 -0.90
C GLN A 7 -14.74 -13.60 -0.44
N GLN A 8 -15.93 -13.13 -0.05
CA GLN A 8 -16.16 -11.79 0.47
C GLN A 8 -16.35 -11.86 1.97
N SER A 9 -15.61 -11.05 2.71
CA SER A 9 -15.81 -10.88 4.15
C SER A 9 -15.91 -9.39 4.47
N THR A 10 -16.74 -9.05 5.46
CA THR A 10 -16.82 -7.67 5.96
C THR A 10 -16.11 -7.63 7.30
N SER A 11 -15.19 -6.68 7.45
CA SER A 11 -14.45 -6.49 8.69
C SER A 11 -14.37 -5.00 9.03
N PHE A 12 -14.42 -4.69 10.33
CA PHE A 12 -14.11 -3.35 10.81
C PHE A 12 -12.61 -3.16 10.77
N VAL A 13 -12.16 -2.19 9.97
CA VAL A 13 -10.75 -1.84 9.87
C VAL A 13 -10.53 -0.43 10.36
N GLN A 14 -9.27 -0.18 10.72
CA GLN A 14 -8.83 1.14 11.09
C GLN A 14 -8.23 1.80 9.86
N LYS A 15 -8.60 3.05 9.60
CA LYS A 15 -8.03 3.86 8.52
C LYS A 15 -7.36 5.07 9.13
N ALA A 16 -6.18 5.39 8.62
CA ALA A 16 -5.57 6.69 8.82
C ALA A 16 -5.17 7.27 7.49
N THR A 17 -5.29 8.57 7.42
CA THR A 17 -4.46 9.34 6.51
C THR A 17 -3.04 9.33 7.06
N VAL A 18 -2.06 9.18 6.19
CA VAL A 18 -0.66 9.03 6.56
C VAL A 18 0.15 9.88 5.61
N LEU A 19 1.08 10.63 6.16
CA LEU A 19 2.07 11.32 5.37
C LEU A 19 3.22 10.35 5.10
N ILE A 20 3.39 9.95 3.84
CA ILE A 20 4.44 9.02 3.40
C ILE A 20 5.44 9.75 2.53
N THR A 21 6.72 9.61 2.84
CA THR A 21 7.80 10.10 1.98
C THR A 21 8.39 8.96 1.15
N ILE A 22 8.33 9.10 -0.19
CA ILE A 22 8.87 8.14 -1.16
C ILE A 22 9.77 8.90 -2.13
N GLY A 23 11.04 8.49 -2.25
CA GLY A 23 11.98 9.12 -3.18
C GLY A 23 12.13 10.64 -2.99
N GLY A 24 12.04 11.13 -1.75
CA GLY A 24 12.12 12.55 -1.41
C GLY A 24 10.83 13.36 -1.65
N ARG A 25 9.75 12.71 -2.11
CA ARG A 25 8.42 13.34 -2.26
C ARG A 25 7.48 12.86 -1.18
N THR A 26 6.64 13.76 -0.71
CA THR A 26 5.74 13.50 0.40
C THR A 26 4.29 13.50 -0.07
N PHE A 27 3.53 12.47 0.32
CA PHE A 27 2.15 12.26 -0.10
C PHE A 27 1.26 12.02 1.11
N LEU A 28 0.06 12.60 1.10
CA LEU A 28 -1.01 12.20 2.02
C LEU A 28 -1.78 11.05 1.39
N ILE A 29 -1.79 9.92 2.08
CA ILE A 29 -2.50 8.73 1.64
C ILE A 29 -3.32 8.13 2.76
N ASP A 30 -4.52 7.70 2.40
CA ASP A 30 -5.35 6.86 3.20
C ASP A 30 -4.87 5.40 3.19
N LEU A 31 -4.40 4.92 4.34
CA LEU A 31 -4.06 3.53 4.59
C LEU A 31 -5.13 2.85 5.43
N ILE A 32 -5.37 1.57 5.15
CA ILE A 32 -6.20 0.69 5.97
C ILE A 32 -5.32 -0.32 6.69
N PHE A 33 -5.52 -0.44 8.00
CA PHE A 33 -4.85 -1.39 8.87
C PHE A 33 -5.72 -2.63 9.05
N LEU A 34 -5.21 -3.75 8.58
CA LEU A 34 -5.87 -5.05 8.70
C LEU A 34 -5.60 -5.62 10.10
N PRO A 35 -6.61 -5.79 10.97
CA PRO A 35 -6.41 -6.14 12.37
C PRO A 35 -5.77 -7.52 12.62
N HIS A 36 -5.83 -8.42 11.63
CA HIS A 36 -5.30 -9.79 11.74
C HIS A 36 -4.11 -10.08 10.82
N ALA A 37 -3.60 -9.06 10.12
CA ALA A 37 -2.46 -9.25 9.22
C ALA A 37 -1.16 -9.39 10.02
N LYS A 38 -0.58 -10.60 10.04
CA LYS A 38 0.74 -10.82 10.62
C LYS A 38 1.81 -10.06 9.83
N GLY A 39 2.61 -9.25 10.52
CA GLY A 39 3.77 -8.56 9.95
C GLY A 39 3.53 -7.14 9.43
N ASN A 40 2.45 -6.46 9.85
CA ASN A 40 2.15 -5.05 9.50
C ASN A 40 2.26 -4.74 8.00
N ARG A 41 2.04 -5.75 7.15
CA ARG A 41 2.11 -5.59 5.70
C ARG A 41 0.92 -4.75 5.28
N THR A 42 1.21 -3.55 4.80
CA THR A 42 0.21 -2.63 4.27
C THR A 42 -0.04 -2.98 2.81
N LEU A 43 -1.31 -3.00 2.40
CA LEU A 43 -1.66 -3.15 0.98
C LEU A 43 -1.48 -1.81 0.28
N LEU A 44 -0.76 -1.85 -0.84
CA LEU A 44 -0.57 -0.68 -1.69
C LEU A 44 -1.83 -0.51 -2.56
N GLY A 45 -2.62 0.52 -2.27
CA GLY A 45 -3.80 0.85 -3.07
C GLY A 45 -3.44 1.50 -4.40
N VAL A 46 -4.33 1.35 -5.39
CA VAL A 46 -4.23 2.07 -6.68
C VAL A 46 -4.24 3.59 -6.47
N ASP A 47 -4.91 4.07 -5.42
CA ASP A 47 -4.94 5.48 -5.07
C ASP A 47 -3.55 6.02 -4.72
N LEU A 48 -2.67 5.21 -4.10
CA LEU A 48 -1.29 5.61 -3.89
C LEU A 48 -0.58 5.81 -5.22
N LEU A 49 -0.67 4.81 -6.11
CA LEU A 49 0.01 4.82 -7.40
C LEU A 49 -0.41 6.03 -8.23
N ARG A 50 -1.71 6.34 -8.25
CA ARG A 50 -2.25 7.51 -8.93
C ARG A 50 -1.79 8.82 -8.28
N THR A 51 -1.92 8.96 -6.96
CA THR A 51 -1.58 10.21 -6.26
C THR A 51 -0.08 10.50 -6.30
N SER A 52 0.74 9.46 -6.19
CA SER A 52 2.20 9.59 -6.23
C SER A 52 2.77 9.70 -7.64
N GLY A 53 1.99 9.35 -8.67
CA GLY A 53 2.47 9.25 -10.04
C GLY A 53 3.49 8.13 -10.23
N ILE A 54 3.47 7.10 -9.38
CA ILE A 54 4.38 5.97 -9.47
C ILE A 54 3.93 5.04 -10.60
N VAL A 55 4.88 4.67 -11.46
CA VAL A 55 4.74 3.67 -12.50
C VAL A 55 5.53 2.44 -12.08
N LEU A 56 4.86 1.29 -12.10
CA LEU A 56 5.47 -0.01 -11.77
C LEU A 56 5.81 -0.76 -13.06
N ASP A 57 7.08 -1.12 -13.22
CA ASP A 57 7.53 -2.08 -14.23
C ASP A 57 7.74 -3.44 -13.57
N MET A 58 6.68 -4.25 -13.60
CA MET A 58 6.69 -5.59 -13.03
C MET A 58 7.56 -6.57 -13.81
N ARG A 59 7.80 -6.31 -15.11
CA ARG A 59 8.64 -7.19 -15.95
C ARG A 59 10.10 -7.07 -15.53
N ASN A 60 10.55 -5.83 -15.34
CA ASN A 60 11.95 -5.55 -15.03
C ASN A 60 12.21 -5.40 -13.51
N ASN A 61 11.17 -5.43 -12.67
CA ASN A 61 11.23 -5.23 -11.22
C ASN A 61 11.76 -3.84 -10.79
N PHE A 62 11.32 -2.80 -11.49
CA PHE A 62 11.63 -1.41 -11.17
C PHE A 62 10.35 -0.59 -11.00
N TRP A 63 10.49 0.56 -10.35
CA TRP A 63 9.49 1.61 -10.37
C TRP A 63 10.15 2.95 -10.64
N CYS A 64 9.38 3.90 -11.17
CA CYS A 64 9.80 5.28 -11.35
C CYS A 64 8.62 6.21 -11.09
N PHE A 65 8.91 7.50 -10.97
CA PHE A 65 7.86 8.51 -11.09
C PHE A 65 7.59 8.77 -12.58
N GLY A 66 6.33 8.89 -12.97
CA GLY A 66 5.94 9.10 -14.35
C GLY A 66 6.52 10.38 -14.97
N ASP A 67 6.80 11.39 -14.14
CA ASP A 67 7.46 12.63 -14.56
C ASP A 67 8.99 12.52 -14.66
N LYS A 68 9.60 11.43 -14.16
CA LYS A 68 11.05 11.16 -14.17
C LYS A 68 11.34 9.69 -14.48
N PRO A 69 11.06 9.21 -15.70
CA PRO A 69 11.23 7.80 -16.06
C PRO A 69 12.71 7.35 -16.09
N SER A 70 13.65 8.27 -16.26
CA SER A 70 15.10 7.98 -16.25
C SER A 70 15.64 7.61 -14.86
N PHE A 71 14.89 7.92 -13.79
CA PHE A 71 15.26 7.61 -12.42
C PHE A 71 14.44 6.41 -11.92
N SER A 72 14.77 5.23 -12.43
CA SER A 72 14.17 3.97 -12.01
C SER A 72 14.85 3.44 -10.74
N THR A 73 14.04 3.07 -9.75
CA THR A 73 14.49 2.44 -8.51
C THR A 73 14.10 0.96 -8.52
N PRO A 74 15.02 0.03 -8.21
CA PRO A 74 14.68 -1.39 -8.13
C PRO A 74 13.71 -1.64 -6.98
N PHE A 75 12.87 -2.67 -7.10
CA PHE A 75 12.11 -3.16 -5.96
C PHE A 75 13.07 -3.73 -4.92
N SER A 76 13.28 -2.98 -3.83
CA SER A 76 14.10 -3.38 -2.70
C SER A 76 13.24 -3.67 -1.48
N LYS A 77 13.68 -4.60 -0.63
CA LYS A 77 13.03 -4.93 0.64
C LYS A 77 13.27 -3.89 1.73
N ASP A 78 14.31 -3.06 1.59
CA ASP A 78 14.86 -2.28 2.70
C ASP A 78 14.82 -0.76 2.47
N ALA A 79 13.93 -0.28 1.59
CA ALA A 79 13.75 1.16 1.42
C ALA A 79 13.10 1.76 2.68
N PRO A 80 13.76 2.69 3.39
CA PRO A 80 13.18 3.30 4.56
C PRO A 80 12.00 4.20 4.13
N LEU A 81 10.78 3.76 4.42
CA LEU A 81 9.59 4.59 4.32
C LEU A 81 9.41 5.33 5.64
N ILE A 82 9.45 6.65 5.59
CA ILE A 82 9.06 7.48 6.73
C ILE A 82 7.55 7.65 6.65
N VAL A 83 6.87 7.21 7.71
CA VAL A 83 5.42 7.15 7.84
C VAL A 83 5.05 7.99 9.07
N VAL A 84 4.36 9.11 8.85
CA VAL A 84 3.79 9.91 9.96
C VAL A 84 2.28 9.68 9.97
N LEU A 85 1.78 9.11 11.07
CA LEU A 85 0.37 8.77 11.25
C LEU A 85 -0.41 9.96 11.84
N VAL A 86 -1.58 10.26 11.29
CA VAL A 86 -2.58 11.14 11.92
C VAL A 86 -3.71 10.30 12.56
N PRO A 87 -4.63 10.89 13.35
CA PRO A 87 -5.64 10.16 14.12
C PRO A 87 -6.48 9.22 13.25
N GLN A 88 -6.81 8.07 13.84
CA GLN A 88 -7.39 6.92 13.15
C GLN A 88 -8.92 6.88 13.33
N ILE A 89 -9.66 6.50 12.28
CA ILE A 89 -11.11 6.27 12.33
C ILE A 89 -11.40 4.81 11.96
N ARG A 90 -12.36 4.17 12.63
CA ARG A 90 -12.75 2.78 12.38
C ARG A 90 -14.06 2.72 11.60
N PHE A 91 -14.11 1.93 10.52
CA PHE A 91 -15.33 1.74 9.73
C PHE A 91 -15.35 0.35 9.06
N PRO A 92 -16.52 -0.16 8.66
CA PRO A 92 -16.62 -1.44 7.99
C PRO A 92 -16.10 -1.34 6.55
N VAL A 93 -15.20 -2.26 6.18
CA VAL A 93 -14.74 -2.45 4.80
C VAL A 93 -15.07 -3.88 4.36
N ARG A 94 -15.58 -3.99 3.13
CA ARG A 94 -15.77 -5.29 2.47
C ARG A 94 -14.49 -5.66 1.75
N PHE A 95 -13.90 -6.78 2.16
CA PHE A 95 -12.72 -7.35 1.55
C PHE A 95 -13.07 -8.53 0.66
N HIS A 96 -12.26 -8.70 -0.37
CA HIS A 96 -12.20 -9.92 -1.17
C HIS A 96 -10.82 -10.53 -0.88
N TYR A 97 -10.72 -11.37 0.15
CA TYR A 97 -9.46 -11.97 0.59
C TYR A 97 -9.70 -13.32 1.26
N LYS A 98 -8.74 -14.23 1.14
CA LYS A 98 -8.75 -15.55 1.76
C LYS A 98 -7.78 -15.59 2.93
N GLU A 99 -8.25 -15.96 4.12
CA GLU A 99 -7.39 -16.10 5.29
C GLU A 99 -6.24 -17.09 5.01
N PRO A 100 -4.99 -16.76 5.39
CA PRO A 100 -3.88 -17.67 5.23
C PRO A 100 -4.06 -18.84 6.21
N CYS A 101 -4.08 -20.07 5.67
CA CYS A 101 -4.02 -21.31 6.45
C CYS A 101 -2.74 -21.39 7.28
#